data_AF-A0A7C0X475-F1
#
_entry.id   AF-A0A7C0X475-F1
#
_cell.length_a   1.000
_cell.length_b   1.000
_cell.length_c   1.000
_cell.angle_alpha   90.00
_cell.angle_beta   90.00
_cell.angle_gamma   90.00
#
_symmetry.space_group_name_H-M   'P 1'
#
loop_
_entity.id
_entity.type
_entity.pdbx_description
1 polymer ?
#
loop_
_entity_poly.entity_id
_entity_poly.type
_entity_poly.pdbx_seq_one_letter_code
_entity_poly.pdbx_strand_id
1 'polypeptide(L)'
;VLAIDGRITVVNNIPHASGRIRFGASSHMARLIIEVMKREPSIRAGINFIYSPEIVRLLKRYASKNGWVVCPIDRTDEPDEIKDVEGASARWKVDKAFEITEGKLPKIIFEFGGVGKEDLSYIIGEDPIRVVKDMCDIAQRYIQTLKI
;
A
#
# COMPACT_ATOMS: atom_id res chain seq x y z
N VAL A 1 -8.35 -3.93 13.26
CA VAL A 1 -8.05 -4.38 11.88
C VAL A 1 -7.72 -5.88 11.89
N LEU A 2 -8.25 -6.65 10.93
CA LEU A 2 -7.93 -8.05 10.69
C LEU A 2 -6.78 -8.15 9.69
N ALA A 3 -5.82 -9.05 9.90
CA ALA A 3 -4.75 -9.33 8.95
C ALA A 3 -4.22 -10.77 9.10
N ILE A 4 -3.37 -11.20 8.17
CA ILE A 4 -2.66 -12.48 8.22
C ILE A 4 -1.52 -12.38 9.24
N ASP A 5 -1.55 -13.25 10.25
CA ASP A 5 -0.46 -13.34 11.23
C ASP A 5 0.82 -13.81 10.55
N GLY A 6 1.92 -13.08 10.74
CA GLY A 6 3.18 -13.37 10.05
C GLY A 6 3.24 -12.99 8.56
N ARG A 7 2.27 -12.23 8.03
CA ARG A 7 2.22 -11.71 6.64
C ARG A 7 2.09 -12.81 5.58
N ILE A 8 2.14 -12.40 4.31
CA ILE A 8 2.29 -13.31 3.16
C ILE A 8 3.77 -13.31 2.79
N THR A 9 4.35 -14.50 2.68
CA THR A 9 5.73 -14.74 2.24
C THR A 9 5.74 -15.55 0.94
N VAL A 10 6.91 -15.94 0.46
CA VAL A 10 7.09 -16.79 -0.72
C VAL A 10 7.65 -18.14 -0.29
N VAL A 11 6.98 -19.23 -0.68
CA VAL A 11 7.42 -20.61 -0.48
C VAL A 11 7.34 -21.32 -1.82
N ASN A 12 8.46 -21.89 -2.29
CA ASN A 12 8.55 -22.55 -3.60
C ASN A 12 8.02 -21.68 -4.75
N ASN A 13 8.37 -20.39 -4.76
CA ASN A 13 7.92 -19.39 -5.75
C ASN A 13 6.40 -19.12 -5.75
N ILE A 14 5.68 -19.48 -4.70
CA ILE A 14 4.24 -19.26 -4.57
C ILE A 14 3.95 -18.42 -3.31
N PRO A 15 3.01 -17.44 -3.37
CA PRO A 15 2.56 -16.72 -2.19
C PRO A 15 2.00 -17.66 -1.11
N HIS A 16 2.48 -17.52 0.11
CA HIS A 16 2.08 -18.34 1.25
C HIS A 16 1.70 -17.45 2.43
N ALA A 17 0.49 -17.62 2.97
CA ALA A 17 0.09 -16.97 4.21
C ALA A 17 0.77 -17.66 5.39
N SER A 18 1.66 -16.97 6.09
CA SER A 18 2.46 -17.56 7.18
C SER A 18 1.62 -18.04 8.37
N GLY A 19 0.41 -17.52 8.52
CA GLY A 19 -0.46 -17.81 9.66
C GLY A 19 -1.92 -17.54 9.36
N ARG A 20 -2.76 -17.69 10.39
CA ARG A 20 -4.20 -17.48 10.31
C ARG A 20 -4.55 -15.98 10.35
N ILE A 21 -5.77 -15.66 9.92
CA ILE A 21 -6.32 -14.31 10.08
C ILE A 21 -6.66 -14.09 11.56
N ARG A 22 -6.20 -12.98 12.13
CA ARG A 22 -6.62 -12.53 13.47
C ARG A 22 -6.65 -11.01 13.58
N PHE A 23 -7.37 -10.52 14.59
CA PHE A 23 -7.35 -9.10 14.93
C PHE A 23 -5.96 -8.70 15.46
N GLY A 24 -5.50 -7.52 15.06
CA GLY A 24 -4.24 -6.96 15.53
C GLY A 24 -2.98 -7.63 14.98
N ALA A 25 -3.10 -8.50 13.95
CA ALA A 25 -1.95 -9.18 13.35
C ALA A 25 -0.99 -8.25 12.59
N SER A 26 -1.46 -7.13 12.07
CA SER A 26 -0.63 -6.15 11.35
C SER A 26 -0.77 -4.78 11.97
N SER A 27 0.30 -4.30 12.60
CA SER A 27 0.33 -2.97 13.21
C SER A 27 0.56 -1.88 12.16
N HIS A 28 1.49 -2.08 11.22
CA HIS A 28 1.83 -1.10 10.18
C HIS A 28 0.67 -0.78 9.23
N MET A 29 0.10 -1.80 8.59
CA MET A 29 -1.05 -1.61 7.68
C MET A 29 -2.30 -1.15 8.42
N ALA A 30 -2.49 -1.57 9.68
CA ALA A 30 -3.64 -1.14 10.45
C ALA A 30 -3.61 0.37 10.69
N ARG A 31 -2.46 0.94 11.07
CA ARG A 31 -2.33 2.39 11.27
C ARG A 31 -2.65 3.15 9.98
N LEU A 32 -2.09 2.74 8.84
CA LEU A 32 -2.39 3.37 7.55
C LEU A 32 -3.89 3.37 7.23
N ILE A 33 -4.53 2.19 7.29
CA ILE A 33 -5.97 2.08 6.96
C ILE A 33 -6.84 2.84 7.94
N ILE A 34 -6.52 2.82 9.24
CA ILE A 34 -7.26 3.59 10.24
C ILE A 34 -7.15 5.09 9.95
N GLU A 35 -5.98 5.61 9.60
CA GLU A 35 -5.83 7.03 9.25
C GLU A 35 -6.58 7.38 7.95
N VAL A 36 -6.52 6.53 6.92
CA VAL A 36 -7.33 6.71 5.69
C VAL A 36 -8.82 6.74 6.01
N MET A 37 -9.30 5.81 6.84
CA MET A 37 -10.72 5.73 7.26
C MET A 37 -11.24 7.00 7.93
N LYS A 38 -10.37 7.79 8.59
CA LYS A 38 -10.78 9.07 9.19
C LYS A 38 -11.13 10.14 8.15
N ARG A 39 -10.59 10.01 6.93
CA ARG A 39 -10.84 10.91 5.79
C ARG A 39 -11.90 10.34 4.86
N GLU A 40 -11.81 9.05 4.57
CA GLU A 40 -12.69 8.32 3.67
C GLU A 40 -13.15 6.99 4.32
N PRO A 41 -14.27 6.99 5.05
CA PRO A 41 -14.75 5.83 5.81
C PRO A 41 -15.09 4.60 4.98
N SER A 42 -15.32 4.76 3.66
CA SER A 42 -15.63 3.64 2.77
C SER A 42 -14.43 2.71 2.56
N ILE A 43 -13.19 3.21 2.71
CA ILE A 43 -11.97 2.43 2.54
C ILE A 43 -11.62 1.66 3.80
N ARG A 44 -11.60 0.33 3.72
CA ARG A 44 -11.40 -0.54 4.91
C ARG A 44 -10.38 -1.64 4.70
N ALA A 45 -9.75 -1.69 3.54
CA ALA A 45 -8.78 -2.72 3.19
C ALA A 45 -7.57 -2.13 2.48
N GLY A 46 -6.44 -2.81 2.63
CA GLY A 46 -5.26 -2.53 1.84
C GLY A 46 -4.23 -3.63 1.96
N ILE A 47 -3.29 -3.60 1.03
CA ILE A 47 -2.16 -4.52 0.95
C ILE A 47 -0.93 -3.72 0.54
N ASN A 48 0.18 -3.99 1.21
CA ASN A 48 1.49 -3.50 0.79
C ASN A 48 2.28 -4.62 0.12
N PHE A 49 3.13 -4.27 -0.82
CA PHE A 49 3.97 -5.19 -1.57
C PHE A 49 5.22 -4.48 -2.08
N ILE A 50 6.13 -5.27 -2.66
CA ILE A 50 7.45 -4.81 -3.09
C ILE A 50 7.34 -3.62 -4.05
N TYR A 51 8.19 -2.63 -3.83
CA TYR A 51 8.41 -1.52 -4.75
C TYR A 51 9.55 -1.87 -5.71
N SER A 52 9.33 -1.63 -7.00
CA SER A 52 10.41 -1.66 -8.00
C SER A 52 10.09 -0.70 -9.15
N PRO A 53 11.10 -0.20 -9.88
CA PRO A 53 10.86 0.66 -11.04
C PRO A 53 9.93 0.02 -12.09
N GLU A 54 9.98 -1.30 -12.25
CA GLU A 54 9.10 -2.06 -13.16
C GLU A 54 7.65 -2.06 -12.67
N ILE A 55 7.43 -2.38 -11.40
CA ILE A 55 6.10 -2.38 -10.77
C ILE A 55 5.49 -0.98 -10.80
N VAL A 56 6.27 0.06 -10.51
CA VAL A 56 5.82 1.46 -10.58
C VAL A 56 5.35 1.82 -11.98
N ARG A 57 6.11 1.47 -13.03
CA ARG A 57 5.72 1.71 -14.42
C ARG A 57 4.43 0.97 -14.78
N LEU A 58 4.30 -0.29 -14.38
CA LEU A 58 3.10 -1.09 -14.59
C LEU A 58 1.88 -0.44 -13.91
N LEU A 59 2.01 -0.10 -12.63
CA LEU A 59 0.94 0.47 -11.82
C LEU A 59 0.51 1.84 -12.30
N LYS A 60 1.44 2.73 -12.70
CA LYS A 60 1.10 4.02 -13.30
C LYS A 60 0.27 3.87 -14.57
N ARG A 61 0.66 2.93 -15.46
CA ARG A 61 -0.10 2.62 -16.69
C ARG A 61 -1.46 2.02 -16.38
N TYR A 62 -1.52 1.07 -15.44
CA TYR A 62 -2.74 0.41 -15.03
C TYR A 62 -3.72 1.39 -14.38
N ALA A 63 -3.23 2.26 -13.51
CA ALA A 63 -4.00 3.31 -12.86
C ALA A 63 -4.58 4.29 -13.87
N SER A 64 -3.77 4.76 -14.83
CA SER A 64 -4.21 5.66 -15.90
C SER A 64 -5.37 5.06 -16.71
N LYS A 65 -5.33 3.76 -17.02
CA LYS A 65 -6.41 3.07 -17.75
C LYS A 65 -7.71 2.95 -16.94
N ASN A 66 -7.61 2.85 -15.62
CA ASN A 66 -8.74 2.66 -14.72
C ASN A 66 -9.21 3.97 -14.06
N GLY A 67 -8.61 5.12 -14.41
CA GLY A 67 -8.92 6.41 -13.78
C GLY A 67 -8.54 6.48 -12.30
N TRP A 68 -7.55 5.70 -11.87
CA TRP A 68 -7.14 5.65 -10.47
C TRP A 68 -6.10 6.72 -10.14
N VAL A 69 -6.26 7.32 -8.97
CA VAL A 69 -5.30 8.25 -8.41
C VAL A 69 -4.10 7.50 -7.84
N VAL A 70 -2.90 7.93 -8.22
CA VAL A 70 -1.62 7.40 -7.76
C VAL A 70 -0.90 8.49 -6.99
N CYS A 71 -0.45 8.18 -5.78
CA CYS A 71 0.27 9.13 -4.94
C CYS A 71 1.68 8.64 -4.61
N PRO A 72 2.73 9.35 -5.02
CA PRO A 72 4.07 9.16 -4.46
C PRO A 72 4.16 9.85 -3.08
N ILE A 73 4.86 9.23 -2.13
CA ILE A 73 5.20 9.78 -0.83
C ILE A 73 6.70 9.63 -0.66
N ASP A 74 7.41 10.75 -0.72
CA ASP A 74 8.83 10.82 -0.43
C ASP A 74 9.04 10.98 1.08
N ARG A 75 9.67 10.00 1.71
CA ARG A 75 9.93 10.01 3.15
C ARG A 75 11.03 10.98 3.57
N THR A 76 11.78 11.54 2.63
CA THR A 76 12.71 12.63 2.93
C THR A 76 11.97 13.91 3.35
N ASP A 77 10.69 14.04 2.96
CA ASP A 77 9.80 15.12 3.40
C ASP A 77 9.17 14.87 4.79
N GLU A 78 9.41 13.71 5.42
CA GLU A 78 8.87 13.38 6.74
C GLU A 78 9.60 14.19 7.82
N PRO A 79 8.91 15.05 8.60
CA PRO A 79 9.55 15.85 9.64
C PRO A 79 10.26 14.96 10.67
N ASP A 80 11.47 15.34 11.06
CA ASP A 80 12.29 14.54 11.97
C ASP A 80 11.62 14.37 13.35
N GLU A 81 10.86 15.37 13.79
CA GLU A 81 10.20 15.41 15.10
C GLU A 81 9.13 14.33 15.27
N ILE A 82 8.63 13.75 14.18
CA ILE A 82 7.56 12.75 14.21
C ILE A 82 8.05 11.33 13.90
N LYS A 83 9.32 11.15 13.54
CA LYS A 83 9.86 9.85 13.10
C LYS A 83 9.84 8.79 14.21
N ASP A 84 10.02 9.22 15.45
CA ASP A 84 10.07 8.33 16.63
C ASP A 84 8.74 8.27 17.39
N VAL A 85 7.75 9.09 17.01
CA VAL A 85 6.44 9.10 17.66
C VAL A 85 5.56 8.00 17.05
N GLU A 86 5.14 7.05 17.88
CA GLU A 86 4.35 5.91 17.43
C GLU A 86 3.09 6.35 16.67
N GLY A 87 2.98 5.91 15.42
CA GLY A 87 1.82 6.18 14.57
C GLY A 87 1.78 7.55 13.91
N ALA A 88 2.67 8.48 14.26
CA ALA A 88 2.72 9.81 13.65
C ALA A 88 3.07 9.74 12.15
N SER A 89 3.98 8.85 11.75
CA SER A 89 4.28 8.58 10.34
C SER A 89 3.05 8.19 9.52
N ALA A 90 2.16 7.35 10.05
CA ALA A 90 0.98 6.90 9.30
C ALA A 90 0.03 8.07 9.05
N ARG A 91 -0.18 8.91 10.07
CA ARG A 91 -1.01 10.11 9.96
C ARG A 91 -0.40 11.10 8.96
N TRP A 92 0.88 11.41 9.10
CA TRP A 92 1.59 12.30 8.17
C TRP A 92 1.50 11.81 6.73
N LYS A 93 1.72 10.52 6.48
CA LYS A 93 1.61 9.94 5.13
C LYS A 93 0.22 10.12 4.53
N VAL A 94 -0.84 9.89 5.32
CA VAL A 94 -2.21 10.07 4.83
C VAL A 94 -2.49 11.56 4.56
N ASP A 95 -2.13 12.45 5.49
CA ASP A 95 -2.32 13.89 5.30
C ASP A 95 -1.56 14.40 4.06
N LYS A 96 -0.29 13.99 3.90
CA LYS A 96 0.53 14.33 2.74
C LYS A 96 -0.05 13.75 1.44
N ALA A 97 -0.59 12.54 1.48
CA ALA A 97 -1.21 11.94 0.31
C ALA A 97 -2.42 12.73 -0.16
N PHE A 98 -3.32 13.12 0.75
CA PHE A 98 -4.48 13.96 0.42
C PHE A 98 -4.07 15.37 -0.03
N GLU A 99 -2.97 15.93 0.48
CA GLU A 99 -2.40 17.19 -0.02
C GLU A 99 -1.95 17.06 -1.48
N ILE A 100 -1.11 16.05 -1.79
CA ILE A 100 -0.56 15.81 -3.13
C ILE A 100 -1.66 15.53 -4.16
N THR A 101 -2.74 14.86 -3.74
CA THR A 101 -3.84 14.47 -4.63
C THR A 101 -4.98 15.48 -4.68
N GLU A 102 -4.79 16.69 -4.11
CA GLU A 102 -5.81 17.75 -4.06
C GLU A 102 -7.14 17.25 -3.45
N GLY A 103 -7.06 16.49 -2.36
CA GLY A 103 -8.20 15.93 -1.64
C GLY A 103 -8.77 14.65 -2.24
N LYS A 104 -8.29 14.19 -3.40
CA LYS A 104 -8.77 12.94 -4.02
C LYS A 104 -8.18 11.73 -3.30
N LEU A 105 -9.00 10.72 -3.03
CA LEU A 105 -8.51 9.48 -2.43
C LEU A 105 -7.52 8.75 -3.38
N PRO A 106 -6.26 8.52 -3.00
CA PRO A 106 -5.35 7.68 -3.76
C PRO A 106 -5.74 6.21 -3.67
N LYS A 107 -5.77 5.52 -4.81
CA LYS A 107 -5.96 4.06 -4.85
C LYS A 107 -4.63 3.32 -4.70
N ILE A 108 -3.56 3.90 -5.26
CA ILE A 108 -2.18 3.39 -5.19
C ILE A 108 -1.32 4.43 -4.48
N ILE A 109 -0.50 3.98 -3.53
CA ILE A 109 0.48 4.80 -2.84
C ILE A 109 1.87 4.18 -3.02
N PHE A 110 2.86 4.99 -3.35
CA PHE A 110 4.27 4.61 -3.33
C PHE A 110 4.95 5.32 -2.18
N GLU A 111 5.66 4.58 -1.34
CA GLU A 111 6.48 5.12 -0.25
C GLU A 111 7.94 4.83 -0.59
N PHE A 112 8.77 5.88 -0.66
CA PHE A 112 10.20 5.72 -0.98
C PHE A 112 11.09 6.73 -0.25
N GLY A 113 12.41 6.53 -0.30
CA GLY A 113 13.39 7.50 0.20
C GLY A 113 13.60 7.46 1.72
N GLY A 114 13.11 6.41 2.40
CA GLY A 114 13.31 6.23 3.83
C GLY A 114 14.70 5.66 4.14
N VAL A 115 15.52 6.38 4.90
CA VAL A 115 16.84 5.86 5.34
C VAL A 115 16.67 4.59 6.17
N GLY A 116 17.28 3.49 5.72
CA GLY A 116 17.19 2.19 6.38
C GLY A 116 15.81 1.53 6.32
N LYS A 117 14.91 2.00 5.44
CA LYS A 117 13.55 1.46 5.28
C LYS A 117 13.35 1.01 3.84
N GLU A 118 12.63 -0.08 3.67
CA GLU A 118 12.28 -0.57 2.34
C GLU A 118 11.24 0.34 1.69
N ASP A 119 11.43 0.62 0.41
CA ASP A 119 10.41 1.24 -0.42
C ASP A 119 9.23 0.28 -0.59
N LEU A 120 8.01 0.80 -0.52
CA LEU A 120 6.79 0.00 -0.53
C LEU A 120 5.76 0.56 -1.51
N SER A 121 5.04 -0.36 -2.16
CA SER A 121 3.81 -0.03 -2.88
C SER A 121 2.61 -0.46 -2.04
N TYR A 122 1.54 0.32 -2.11
CA TYR A 122 0.27 0.02 -1.45
C TYR A 122 -0.87 0.09 -2.45
N ILE A 123 -1.84 -0.82 -2.31
CA ILE A 123 -3.17 -0.67 -2.88
C ILE A 123 -4.18 -0.70 -1.75
N ILE A 124 -5.08 0.27 -1.75
CA ILE A 124 -6.17 0.37 -0.77
C ILE A 124 -7.53 0.24 -1.45
N GLY A 125 -8.59 -0.02 -0.68
CA GLY A 125 -9.92 -0.22 -1.25
C GLY A 125 -10.99 -0.42 -0.19
N GLU A 126 -12.24 -0.47 -0.66
CA GLU A 126 -13.41 -0.60 0.20
C GLU A 126 -13.41 -1.90 1.01
N ASP A 127 -13.01 -3.00 0.37
CA ASP A 127 -13.05 -4.33 0.97
C ASP A 127 -11.88 -5.20 0.47
N PRO A 128 -11.48 -6.23 1.24
CA PRO A 128 -10.33 -7.06 0.89
C PRO A 128 -10.54 -7.86 -0.40
N ILE A 129 -11.77 -8.22 -0.77
CA ILE A 129 -12.05 -8.99 -1.99
C ILE A 129 -11.75 -8.13 -3.22
N ARG A 130 -12.18 -6.86 -3.25
CA ARG A 130 -11.86 -5.94 -4.33
C ARG A 130 -10.36 -5.68 -4.44
N VAL A 131 -9.70 -5.42 -3.31
CA VAL A 131 -8.24 -5.21 -3.28
C VAL A 131 -7.50 -6.44 -3.83
N VAL A 132 -7.90 -7.65 -3.45
CA VAL A 132 -7.28 -8.88 -3.96
C VAL A 132 -7.56 -9.08 -5.45
N LYS A 133 -8.77 -8.79 -5.94
CA LYS A 133 -9.08 -8.84 -7.39
C LYS A 133 -8.17 -7.90 -8.18
N ASP A 134 -8.00 -6.66 -7.71
CA ASP A 134 -7.10 -5.68 -8.31
C ASP A 134 -5.66 -6.22 -8.34
N MET A 135 -5.18 -6.75 -7.22
CA MET A 135 -3.83 -7.33 -7.11
C MET A 135 -3.61 -8.53 -8.04
N CYS A 136 -4.60 -9.41 -8.18
CA CYS A 136 -4.50 -10.57 -9.08
C CYS A 136 -4.43 -10.14 -10.55
N ASP A 137 -5.22 -9.15 -10.99
CA ASP A 137 -5.11 -8.63 -12.36
C ASP A 137 -3.74 -7.96 -12.60
N ILE A 138 -3.28 -7.15 -11.64
CA ILE A 138 -1.95 -6.53 -11.70
C ILE A 138 -0.84 -7.59 -11.79
N ALA A 139 -0.92 -8.65 -10.99
CA ALA A 139 0.06 -9.73 -11.01
C ALA A 139 0.08 -10.48 -12.35
N GLN A 140 -1.09 -10.78 -12.93
CA GLN A 140 -1.19 -11.41 -14.25
C GLN A 140 -0.57 -10.53 -15.35
N ARG A 141 -0.82 -9.22 -15.29
CA ARG A 141 -0.20 -8.25 -16.22
C ARG A 141 1.31 -8.13 -16.00
N TYR A 142 1.78 -8.20 -14.76
CA TYR A 142 3.21 -8.17 -14.46
C TYR A 142 3.92 -9.37 -15.09
N ILE A 143 3.35 -10.58 -14.97
CA ILE A 143 3.89 -11.79 -15.60
C ILE A 143 4.01 -11.60 -17.13
N GLN A 144 3.01 -11.01 -17.78
CA GLN A 144 3.07 -10.71 -19.22
C GLN A 144 4.21 -9.76 -19.60
N THR A 145 4.65 -8.89 -18.69
CA THR A 145 5.79 -7.99 -18.95
C THR A 145 7.15 -8.66 -18.82
N LEU A 146 7.24 -9.79 -18.10
CA LEU A 146 8.50 -10.49 -17.84
C LEU A 146 9.00 -11.36 -19.01
N LYS A 147 8.22 -11.49 -20.10
CA LYS A 147 8.55 -12.32 -21.27
C LYS A 147 9.01 -13.74 -20.90
N ILE A 148 8.30 -14.38 -19.97
CA ILE A 148 8.49 -15.79 -19.59
C ILE A 148 7.43 -16.63 -20.29
#